data_AF-A0A6P0Z081-F1
#
_entry.id   AF-A0A6P0Z081-F1
#
_cell.length_a   1.000
_cell.length_b   1.000
_cell.length_c   1.000
_cell.angle_alpha   90.00
_cell.angle_beta   90.00
_cell.angle_gamma   90.00
#
_symmetry.space_group_name_H-M   'P 1'
#
loop_
_entity.id
_entity.type
_entity.pdbx_description
1 polymer ?
#
loop_
_entity_poly.entity_id
_entity_poly.type
_entity_poly.pdbx_seq_one_letter_code
_entity_poly.pdbx_strand_id
1 'polypeptide(L)'
;MSNIQLEAASTTSSQSHDFSEKGFWQQWQQYRDYLYHRCFRWMGGNSSDAEDALSRAMLKAWEKVQKFAGKIANFKAWLTRLTHNLCVDIHREHRRGANQVENIEAIPEEKGLLSFE
;
A
#
# COMPACT_ATOMS: atom_id res chain seq x y z
N MET A 1 -33.01 -32.47 15.72
CA MET A 1 -33.48 -31.08 15.85
C MET A 1 -32.27 -30.17 15.66
N SER A 2 -32.38 -29.24 14.70
CA SER A 2 -31.45 -28.15 14.35
C SER A 2 -29.99 -28.51 14.01
N ASN A 3 -29.74 -28.90 12.75
CA ASN A 3 -28.47 -28.62 12.06
C ASN A 3 -28.69 -27.37 11.20
N ILE A 4 -28.25 -26.21 11.71
CA ILE A 4 -28.23 -24.97 10.95
C ILE A 4 -27.00 -25.03 10.05
N GLN A 5 -27.23 -25.42 8.80
CA GLN A 5 -26.32 -25.18 7.69
C GLN A 5 -26.34 -23.66 7.42
N LEU A 6 -25.35 -22.95 7.93
CA LEU A 6 -25.06 -21.57 7.53
C LEU A 6 -24.13 -21.61 6.31
N GLU A 7 -24.72 -21.79 5.14
CA GLU A 7 -24.19 -21.26 3.88
C GLU A 7 -24.68 -19.81 3.75
N ALA A 8 -23.76 -18.83 3.75
CA ALA A 8 -23.95 -17.55 3.07
C ALA A 8 -22.71 -16.65 3.23
N ALA A 9 -21.80 -16.71 2.26
CA ALA A 9 -21.21 -15.53 1.62
C ALA A 9 -20.30 -15.93 0.44
N SER A 10 -20.80 -16.78 -0.45
CA SER A 10 -20.28 -16.84 -1.82
C SER A 10 -21.00 -15.76 -2.62
N THR A 11 -20.48 -14.54 -2.56
CA THR A 11 -20.89 -13.37 -3.34
C THR A 11 -19.59 -12.59 -3.54
N THR A 12 -18.97 -12.46 -4.70
CA THR A 12 -19.55 -12.15 -6.01
C THR A 12 -18.47 -12.36 -7.08
N SER A 13 -18.86 -13.03 -8.17
CA SER A 13 -18.41 -12.89 -9.56
C SER A 13 -17.18 -12.04 -9.88
N SER A 14 -16.17 -12.67 -10.50
CA SER A 14 -15.57 -12.22 -11.78
C SER A 14 -14.67 -13.32 -12.35
N GLN A 15 -15.26 -14.22 -13.14
CA GLN A 15 -14.53 -15.01 -14.12
C GLN A 15 -14.04 -14.07 -15.22
N SER A 16 -12.74 -13.77 -15.27
CA SER A 16 -11.95 -13.39 -16.47
C SER A 16 -10.63 -12.70 -16.09
N HIS A 17 -9.76 -13.38 -15.33
CA HIS A 17 -8.37 -12.92 -15.20
C HIS A 17 -7.40 -14.06 -14.95
N ASP A 18 -7.44 -15.09 -15.80
CA ASP A 18 -6.34 -16.06 -15.89
C ASP A 18 -5.17 -15.46 -16.72
N PHE A 19 -4.90 -14.16 -16.55
CA PHE A 19 -3.64 -13.59 -16.98
C PHE A 19 -2.61 -14.14 -16.01
N SER A 20 -2.00 -15.27 -16.39
CA SER A 20 -0.98 -16.03 -15.67
C SER A 20 -0.48 -15.30 -14.42
N GLU A 21 -1.20 -15.45 -13.32
CA GLU A 21 -0.84 -14.88 -12.02
C GLU A 21 0.61 -15.22 -11.70
N LYS A 22 0.98 -16.45 -12.06
CA LYS A 22 2.34 -17.00 -12.02
C LYS A 22 3.35 -16.16 -12.83
N GLY A 23 2.99 -15.71 -14.03
CA GLY A 23 3.83 -14.88 -14.89
C GLY A 23 4.12 -13.51 -14.28
N PHE A 24 3.10 -12.86 -13.70
CA PHE A 24 3.31 -11.61 -12.97
C PHE A 24 4.24 -11.80 -11.77
N TRP A 25 4.00 -12.80 -10.93
CA TRP A 25 4.80 -13.03 -9.73
C TRP A 25 6.25 -13.39 -10.06
N GLN A 26 6.50 -14.15 -11.13
CA GLN A 26 7.85 -14.42 -11.61
C GLN A 26 8.58 -13.14 -12.05
N GLN A 27 7.91 -12.28 -12.83
CA GLN A 27 8.50 -11.01 -13.24
C GLN A 27 8.69 -10.06 -12.06
N TRP A 28 7.73 -9.98 -11.15
CA TRP A 28 7.83 -9.20 -9.92
C TRP A 28 9.04 -9.62 -9.10
N GLN A 29 9.19 -10.93 -8.85
CA GLN A 29 10.31 -11.46 -8.09
C GLN A 29 11.66 -11.11 -8.75
N GLN A 30 11.75 -11.18 -10.08
CA GLN A 30 12.94 -10.81 -10.82
C GLN A 30 13.34 -9.33 -10.64
N TYR A 31 12.35 -8.43 -10.51
CA TYR A 31 12.60 -6.99 -10.34
C TYR A 31 12.56 -6.52 -8.89
N ARG A 32 12.13 -7.38 -7.95
CA ARG A 32 11.91 -7.04 -6.54
C ARG A 32 13.13 -6.39 -5.91
N ASP A 33 14.31 -7.01 -6.03
CA ASP A 33 15.53 -6.52 -5.39
C ASP A 33 16.02 -5.22 -6.04
N TYR A 34 15.85 -5.08 -7.36
CA TYR A 34 16.14 -3.84 -8.06
C TYR A 34 15.23 -2.69 -7.59
N LEU A 35 13.93 -2.96 -7.44
CA LEU A 35 12.95 -1.98 -6.95
C LEU A 35 13.19 -1.64 -5.48
N TYR A 36 13.52 -2.62 -4.65
CA TYR A 36 13.86 -2.42 -3.25
C TYR A 36 15.03 -1.44 -3.09
N HIS A 37 16.16 -1.68 -3.79
CA HIS A 37 17.29 -0.75 -3.75
C HIS A 37 16.93 0.66 -4.24
N ARG A 38 16.00 0.76 -5.19
CA ARG A 38 15.50 2.05 -5.67
C ARG A 38 14.64 2.76 -4.63
N CYS A 39 13.70 2.05 -4.00
CA CYS A 39 12.93 2.53 -2.87
C CYS A 39 13.84 2.97 -1.73
N PHE A 40 14.83 2.16 -1.37
CA PHE A 40 15.79 2.46 -0.32
C PHE A 40 16.53 3.78 -0.59
N ARG A 41 17.00 3.99 -1.82
CA ARG A 41 17.63 5.26 -2.22
C ARG A 41 16.66 6.43 -2.20
N TRP A 42 15.41 6.23 -2.62
CA TRP A 42 14.41 7.30 -2.64
C TRP A 42 13.88 7.66 -1.26
N MET A 43 13.76 6.70 -0.34
CA MET A 43 13.32 6.88 1.05
C MET A 43 14.48 7.31 1.98
N GLY A 44 15.56 7.87 1.43
CA GLY A 44 16.66 8.43 2.22
C GLY A 44 17.46 7.41 3.03
N GLY A 45 17.40 6.12 2.69
CA GLY A 45 18.11 5.06 3.40
C GLY A 45 17.36 4.43 4.58
N ASN A 46 16.06 4.72 4.74
CA ASN A 46 15.22 4.02 5.72
C ASN A 46 14.72 2.68 5.15
N SER A 47 15.09 1.55 5.78
CA SER A 47 14.64 0.22 5.34
C SER A 47 13.14 0.04 5.51
N SER A 48 12.57 0.51 6.62
CA SER A 48 11.14 0.32 6.93
C SER A 48 10.25 1.00 5.88
N ASP A 49 10.56 2.26 5.58
CA ASP A 49 9.86 3.03 4.54
C ASP A 49 10.03 2.41 3.15
N ALA A 50 11.21 1.87 2.85
CA ALA A 50 11.48 1.22 1.57
C ALA A 50 10.67 -0.08 1.40
N GLU A 51 10.53 -0.87 2.47
CA GLU A 51 9.72 -2.09 2.50
C GLU A 51 8.23 -1.78 2.38
N ASP A 52 7.73 -0.75 3.07
CA ASP A 52 6.34 -0.30 2.94
C ASP A 52 6.06 0.17 1.50
N ALA A 53 6.93 1.02 0.96
CA ALA A 53 6.81 1.50 -0.42
C ALA A 53 6.82 0.34 -1.43
N LEU A 54 7.69 -0.66 -1.26
CA LEU A 54 7.74 -1.83 -2.13
C LEU A 54 6.45 -2.66 -2.03
N SER A 55 5.93 -2.86 -0.82
CA SER A 55 4.71 -3.63 -0.57
C SER A 55 3.48 -2.96 -1.16
N ARG A 56 3.34 -1.65 -0.95
CA ARG A 56 2.28 -0.84 -1.58
C ARG A 56 2.42 -0.81 -3.11
N ALA A 57 3.64 -0.81 -3.65
CA ALA A 57 3.86 -0.88 -5.09
C ALA A 57 3.41 -2.23 -5.66
N MET A 58 3.67 -3.32 -4.95
CA MET A 58 3.25 -4.67 -5.32
C MET A 58 1.74 -4.76 -5.49
N LEU A 59 0.99 -4.31 -4.49
CA LEU A 59 -0.47 -4.34 -4.49
C LEU A 59 -1.06 -3.51 -5.65
N LYS A 60 -0.56 -2.28 -5.83
CA LYS A 60 -0.99 -1.42 -6.94
C LYS A 60 -0.59 -1.99 -8.30
N ALA A 61 0.57 -2.63 -8.39
CA ALA A 61 1.03 -3.24 -9.63
C ALA A 61 0.09 -4.38 -10.03
N TRP A 62 -0.24 -5.25 -9.07
CA TRP A 62 -1.16 -6.35 -9.28
C TRP A 62 -2.55 -5.88 -9.74
N GLU A 63 -3.14 -4.90 -9.06
CA GLU A 63 -4.44 -4.34 -9.45
C GLU A 63 -4.42 -3.73 -10.86
N LYS A 64 -3.35 -3.01 -11.22
CA LYS A 64 -3.24 -2.39 -12.54
C LYS A 64 -2.94 -3.38 -13.65
N VAL A 65 -2.16 -4.42 -13.37
CA VAL A 65 -1.95 -5.52 -14.32
C VAL A 65 -3.28 -6.21 -14.58
N GLN A 66 -4.12 -6.39 -13.55
CA GLN A 66 -5.46 -6.92 -13.74
C GLN A 66 -6.31 -6.08 -14.72
N LYS A 67 -6.22 -4.76 -14.61
CA LYS A 67 -7.00 -3.83 -15.46
C LYS A 67 -6.39 -3.56 -16.85
N PHE A 68 -5.07 -3.66 -16.99
CA PHE A 68 -4.34 -3.14 -18.15
C PHE A 68 -3.31 -4.10 -18.77
N ALA A 69 -3.31 -5.39 -18.39
CA ALA A 69 -2.36 -6.42 -18.82
C ALA A 69 -1.97 -6.35 -20.31
N GLY A 70 -2.93 -6.15 -21.22
CA GLY A 70 -2.69 -6.11 -22.66
C GLY A 70 -2.01 -4.83 -23.20
N LYS A 71 -1.81 -3.80 -22.38
CA LYS A 71 -1.25 -2.50 -22.82
C LYS A 71 0.19 -2.26 -22.36
N ILE A 72 0.75 -3.15 -21.54
CA ILE A 72 2.07 -2.95 -20.95
C ILE A 72 3.14 -3.52 -21.88
N ALA A 73 3.72 -2.66 -22.72
CA ALA A 73 4.78 -3.06 -23.65
C ALA A 73 6.14 -3.30 -22.95
N ASN A 74 6.44 -2.58 -21.88
CA ASN A 74 7.69 -2.73 -21.12
C ASN A 74 7.42 -2.76 -19.61
N PHE A 75 7.39 -3.97 -19.06
CA PHE A 75 7.05 -4.23 -17.67
C PHE A 75 8.02 -3.57 -16.68
N LYS A 76 9.33 -3.60 -16.96
CA LYS A 76 10.36 -3.01 -16.09
C LYS A 76 10.23 -1.49 -16.00
N ALA A 77 10.08 -0.82 -17.15
CA ALA A 77 9.93 0.64 -17.20
C ALA A 77 8.63 1.07 -16.51
N TRP A 78 7.55 0.33 -16.73
CA TRP A 78 6.26 0.56 -16.10
C TRP A 78 6.33 0.39 -14.57
N LEU A 79 6.93 -0.70 -14.07
CA LEU A 79 7.13 -0.93 -12.65
C LEU A 79 7.98 0.15 -12.00
N THR A 80 9.12 0.50 -12.61
CA THR A 80 10.01 1.54 -12.07
C THR A 80 9.27 2.88 -11.93
N ARG A 81 8.44 3.24 -12.91
CA ARG A 81 7.63 4.47 -12.86
C ARG A 81 6.53 4.40 -11.81
N LEU A 82 5.86 3.25 -11.68
CA LEU A 82 4.84 3.02 -10.66
C LEU A 82 5.44 3.17 -9.25
N THR A 83 6.56 2.49 -8.99
CA THR A 83 7.26 2.54 -7.70
C THR A 83 7.77 3.94 -7.40
N HIS A 84 8.36 4.64 -8.38
CA HIS A 84 8.79 6.03 -8.21
C HIS A 84 7.63 6.94 -7.79
N ASN A 85 6.51 6.88 -8.51
CA ASN A 85 5.34 7.70 -8.20
C ASN A 85 4.84 7.45 -6.78
N LEU A 86 4.87 6.19 -6.34
CA LEU A 86 4.47 5.82 -5.00
C LEU A 86 5.43 6.35 -3.93
N CYS A 87 6.75 6.27 -4.15
CA CYS A 87 7.72 6.89 -3.25
C CYS A 87 7.48 8.41 -3.13
N VAL A 88 7.19 9.08 -4.25
CA VAL A 88 6.84 10.51 -4.24
C VAL A 88 5.54 10.78 -3.47
N ASP A 89 4.53 9.92 -3.63
CA ASP A 89 3.27 10.03 -2.90
C ASP A 89 3.47 9.86 -1.39
N ILE A 90 4.31 8.92 -0.97
CA ILE A 90 4.68 8.71 0.45
C ILE A 90 5.41 9.94 1.00
N HIS A 91 6.37 10.50 0.26
CA HIS A 91 7.02 11.74 0.68
C HIS A 91 6.04 12.93 0.78
N ARG A 92 5.02 12.98 -0.09
CA ARG A 92 3.96 13.99 0.01
C ARG A 92 3.06 13.76 1.22
N GLU A 93 2.74 12.51 1.52
CA GLU A 93 1.98 12.10 2.69
C GLU A 93 2.72 12.44 3.98
N HIS A 94 4.00 12.10 4.10
CA HIS A 94 4.84 12.45 5.26
C HIS A 94 4.94 13.97 5.45
N ARG A 95 5.07 14.75 4.37
CA ARG A 95 5.04 16.23 4.49
C ARG A 95 3.69 16.78 4.94
N ARG A 96 2.58 16.19 4.50
CA ARG A 96 1.23 16.61 4.95
C ARG A 96 0.94 16.17 6.38
N GLY A 97 1.40 14.97 6.77
CA GLY A 97 1.29 14.44 8.12
C GLY A 97 2.16 15.23 9.11
N ALA A 98 3.39 15.59 8.72
CA ALA A 98 4.25 16.51 9.47
C ALA A 98 3.57 17.85 9.73
N ASN A 99 2.86 18.41 8.73
CA ASN A 99 2.08 19.63 8.90
C ASN A 99 0.80 19.44 9.75
N GLN A 100 0.32 18.20 9.98
CA GLN A 100 -0.83 17.91 10.85
C GLN A 100 -0.44 17.65 12.31
N VAL A 101 0.74 17.07 12.55
CA VAL A 101 1.23 16.78 13.93
C VAL A 101 1.68 18.03 14.69
N GLU A 102 1.79 19.20 14.04
CA GLU A 102 1.97 20.48 14.74
C GLU A 102 0.70 20.99 15.47
N ASN A 103 -0.39 20.23 15.49
CA ASN A 103 -1.64 20.59 16.19
C ASN A 103 -2.08 19.49 17.18
N ILE A 104 -1.30 19.23 18.24
CA ILE A 104 -1.71 18.33 19.34
C ILE A 104 -1.51 18.91 20.75
N GLU A 105 -1.14 20.19 20.89
CA GLU A 105 -1.17 20.86 22.20
C GLU A 105 -2.49 21.59 22.41
N ALA A 106 -3.52 20.84 22.80
CA ALA A 106 -4.68 21.38 23.49
C ALA A 106 -5.20 20.34 24.49
N ILE A 107 -4.42 20.12 25.56
CA ILE A 107 -4.95 19.48 26.77
C ILE A 107 -5.74 20.59 27.49
N PRO A 108 -7.08 20.49 27.62
CA PRO A 108 -7.81 21.41 28.47
C PRO A 108 -7.42 21.10 29.93
N GLU A 109 -6.86 22.09 30.63
CA GLU A 109 -6.65 22.02 32.08
C GLU A 109 -7.96 21.63 32.78
N GLU A 110 -7.95 20.46 33.41
CA GLU A 110 -8.98 20.01 34.34
C GLU A 110 -8.97 20.92 35.57
N LYS A 111 -9.82 21.95 35.57
CA LYS A 111 -10.07 22.76 36.77
C LYS A 111 -11.29 22.21 37.52
N GLY A 112 -10.97 21.39 38.52
CA GLY A 112 -11.48 21.52 39.88
C GLY A 112 -12.96 21.21 40.12
N LEU A 113 -13.22 20.06 40.72
CA LEU A 113 -14.28 19.90 41.72
C LEU A 113 -13.90 18.81 42.74
N LEU A 114 -12.95 19.16 43.61
CA LEU A 114 -12.97 18.69 44.99
C LEU A 114 -13.61 19.80 45.82
N SER A 115 -14.93 19.74 45.97
CA SER A 115 -15.62 20.40 47.07
C SER A 115 -15.97 19.31 48.09
N PHE A 116 -15.08 19.13 49.06
CA PHE A 116 -15.48 18.69 50.40
C PHE A 116 -16.13 19.90 51.07
N GLU A 117 -17.41 19.78 51.38
CA GLU A 117 -18.05 20.21 52.64
C GLU A 117 -19.41 19.51 52.75
#